data_AF-A0A534AP29-F1
#
_entry.id   AF-A0A534AP29-F1
#
_cell.length_a   1.000
_cell.length_b   1.000
_cell.length_c   1.000
_cell.angle_alpha   90.00
_cell.angle_beta   90.00
_cell.angle_gamma   90.00
#
_symmetry.space_group_name_H-M   'P 1'
#
loop_
_entity.id
_entity.type
_entity.pdbx_description
1 polymer ?
#
loop_
_entity_poly.entity_id
_entity_poly.type
_entity_poly.pdbx_seq_one_letter_code
_entity_poly.pdbx_strand_id
1 'polypeptide(L)'
;MQLKAGEIDALGEERARLANRGRLAQGAQTALAELYENEAASAHAGVSRALQALRGLAALDGKLAVVLPMLEEASIQVREAARELERYRETLDVDAARQDEVEKRLAAIEELSRKHRVAPPELPERARQLGVEVRALERAELDLALVRTELAAALQSYRALAQELSGKRERAAGTLARDITARMQTLGMSGGRFEADVTQHGNADPTEHGIDSIEFRVTANPGQPPRALAKVASGGELARLSLAVQVSCAAEATRCMVFDEVDAGIGGAVAEIVGRELRALGAHGQVLCVTHLPQVACQAHHHVRVTKLTDGRTTRITVSELSAKDRVEELARMLGGIEVSGKAREHAREMLHAATLVPGKAVRGEADHAPPVSGETTPVATLRGVAPSAEDETVRQPRPPAARGR
;
A
#
# COMPACT_ATOMS: atom_id res chain seq x y z
N MET A 1 -23.37 1.65 -35.29
CA MET A 1 -23.42 2.50 -36.49
C MET A 1 -21.98 2.75 -36.92
N GLN A 2 -21.55 2.27 -38.09
CA GLN A 2 -20.21 2.58 -38.61
C GLN A 2 -20.32 3.88 -39.42
N LEU A 3 -19.68 4.94 -38.93
CA LEU A 3 -19.53 6.20 -39.67
C LEU A 3 -18.32 6.06 -40.60
N LYS A 4 -18.48 6.32 -41.88
CA LYS A 4 -17.38 6.33 -42.84
C LYS A 4 -16.65 7.68 -42.79
N ALA A 5 -15.36 7.68 -43.09
CA ALA A 5 -14.58 8.91 -43.18
C ALA A 5 -15.17 9.83 -44.27
N GLY A 6 -15.35 11.11 -43.96
CA GLY A 6 -15.96 12.09 -44.88
C GLY A 6 -17.45 11.91 -45.15
N GLU A 7 -18.14 10.97 -44.47
CA GLU A 7 -19.57 10.72 -44.68
C GLU A 7 -20.43 11.96 -44.33
N ILE A 8 -20.08 12.68 -43.27
CA ILE A 8 -20.81 13.87 -42.84
C ILE A 8 -20.73 14.98 -43.87
N ASP A 9 -19.53 15.25 -44.39
CA ASP A 9 -19.31 16.27 -45.40
C ASP A 9 -20.03 15.92 -46.70
N ALA A 10 -19.92 14.65 -47.13
CA ALA A 10 -20.61 14.14 -48.31
C ALA A 10 -22.14 14.23 -48.17
N LEU A 11 -22.71 13.87 -47.02
CA LEU A 11 -24.14 13.99 -46.75
C LEU A 11 -24.57 15.47 -46.67
N GLY A 12 -23.72 16.36 -46.16
CA GLY A 12 -23.97 17.80 -46.14
C GLY A 12 -24.04 18.40 -47.54
N GLU A 13 -23.10 18.06 -48.41
CA GLU A 13 -23.09 18.45 -49.82
C GLU A 13 -24.28 17.86 -50.58
N GLU A 14 -24.62 16.60 -50.32
CA GLU A 14 -25.78 15.93 -50.90
C GLU A 14 -27.08 16.60 -50.45
N ARG A 15 -27.23 16.90 -49.16
CA ARG A 15 -28.39 17.65 -48.63
C ARG A 15 -28.55 19.01 -49.29
N ALA A 16 -27.46 19.77 -49.45
CA ALA A 16 -27.51 21.10 -50.08
C ALA A 16 -27.97 21.00 -51.55
N ARG A 17 -27.50 19.98 -52.28
CA ARG A 17 -27.90 19.71 -53.66
C ARG A 17 -29.38 19.34 -53.76
N LEU A 18 -29.85 18.43 -52.90
CA LEU A 18 -31.23 17.95 -52.87
C LEU A 18 -32.20 19.07 -52.43
N ALA A 19 -31.81 19.92 -51.48
CA ALA A 19 -32.62 21.05 -51.04
C ALA A 19 -32.94 22.05 -52.18
N ASN A 20 -31.96 22.31 -53.06
CA ASN A 20 -32.19 23.14 -54.24
C ASN A 20 -33.16 22.47 -55.23
N ARG A 21 -33.09 21.14 -55.40
CA ARG A 21 -34.04 20.39 -56.24
C ARG A 21 -35.43 20.34 -55.63
N GLY A 22 -35.57 20.24 -54.31
CA GLY A 22 -36.85 20.36 -53.61
C GLY A 22 -37.52 21.72 -53.84
N ARG A 23 -36.75 22.82 -53.84
CA ARG A 23 -37.26 24.15 -54.23
C ARG A 23 -37.75 24.21 -55.67
N LEU A 24 -37.03 23.56 -56.59
CA LEU A 24 -37.44 23.45 -58.00
C LEU A 24 -38.72 22.62 -58.15
N ALA A 25 -38.86 21.52 -57.40
CA ALA A 25 -40.05 20.69 -57.40
C ALA A 25 -41.28 21.46 -56.88
N GLN A 26 -41.14 22.18 -55.77
CA GLN A 26 -42.19 23.04 -55.21
C GLN A 26 -42.60 24.15 -56.20
N GLY A 27 -41.62 24.79 -56.84
CA GLY A 27 -41.85 25.83 -57.84
C GLY A 27 -42.57 25.28 -59.08
N ALA A 28 -42.13 24.12 -59.59
CA ALA A 28 -42.76 23.43 -60.70
C ALA A 28 -44.20 23.02 -60.36
N GLN A 29 -44.45 22.47 -59.16
CA GLN A 29 -45.79 22.12 -58.69
C GLN A 29 -46.71 23.35 -58.63
N THR A 30 -46.21 24.46 -58.12
CA THR A 30 -46.97 25.71 -58.02
C THR A 30 -47.32 26.25 -59.42
N ALA A 31 -46.34 26.24 -60.33
CA ALA A 31 -46.56 26.67 -61.72
C ALA A 31 -47.56 25.74 -62.44
N LEU A 32 -47.52 24.44 -62.20
CA LEU A 32 -48.43 23.47 -62.81
C LEU A 32 -49.88 23.62 -62.30
N ALA A 33 -50.04 23.92 -61.00
CA ALA A 33 -51.32 24.28 -60.39
C ALA A 33 -51.95 25.53 -61.06
N GLU A 34 -51.16 26.57 -61.25
CA GLU A 34 -51.60 27.83 -61.89
C GLU A 34 -51.86 27.67 -63.40
N LEU A 35 -51.11 26.83 -64.09
CA LEU A 35 -51.23 26.66 -65.54
C LEU A 35 -52.36 25.72 -65.95
N TYR A 36 -52.57 24.61 -65.23
CA TYR A 36 -53.42 23.52 -65.73
C TYR A 36 -54.21 22.73 -64.67
N GLU A 37 -53.61 22.37 -63.52
CA GLU A 37 -54.26 21.48 -62.53
C GLU A 37 -55.47 22.13 -61.82
N ASN A 38 -55.54 23.46 -61.71
CA ASN A 38 -56.69 24.15 -61.11
C ASN A 38 -57.85 24.33 -62.11
N GLU A 39 -58.89 23.50 -62.02
CA GLU A 39 -60.01 23.47 -62.97
C GLU A 39 -60.82 24.78 -63.04
N ALA A 40 -60.86 25.57 -61.98
CA ALA A 40 -61.64 26.81 -61.94
C ALA A 40 -60.81 28.06 -62.25
N ALA A 41 -59.55 28.10 -61.81
CA ALA A 41 -58.73 29.32 -61.83
C ALA A 41 -57.47 29.24 -62.69
N SER A 42 -57.15 28.09 -63.30
CA SER A 42 -55.94 27.99 -64.11
C SER A 42 -55.96 28.87 -65.36
N ALA A 43 -54.77 29.21 -65.85
CA ALA A 43 -54.59 29.90 -67.12
C ALA A 43 -55.31 29.16 -68.27
N HIS A 44 -55.19 27.83 -68.33
CA HIS A 44 -55.86 27.03 -69.35
C HIS A 44 -57.40 27.11 -69.25
N ALA A 45 -57.95 27.03 -68.04
CA ALA A 45 -59.38 27.18 -67.80
C ALA A 45 -59.87 28.59 -68.16
N GLY A 46 -59.10 29.62 -67.83
CA GLY A 46 -59.39 31.01 -68.19
C GLY A 46 -59.45 31.25 -69.69
N VAL A 47 -58.44 30.76 -70.43
CA VAL A 47 -58.40 30.83 -71.90
C VAL A 47 -59.55 30.03 -72.53
N SER A 48 -59.86 28.84 -72.00
CA SER A 48 -60.94 28.00 -72.50
C SER A 48 -62.33 28.65 -72.33
N ARG A 49 -62.56 29.33 -71.19
CA ARG A 49 -63.79 30.11 -70.98
C ARG A 49 -63.89 31.29 -71.93
N ALA A 50 -62.81 32.03 -72.13
CA ALA A 50 -62.76 33.15 -73.08
C ALA A 50 -63.05 32.68 -74.52
N LEU A 51 -62.48 31.54 -74.93
CA LEU A 51 -62.76 30.90 -76.22
C LEU A 51 -64.24 30.53 -76.40
N GLN A 52 -64.86 29.91 -75.39
CA GLN A 52 -66.29 29.57 -75.47
C GLN A 52 -67.17 30.81 -75.59
N ALA A 53 -66.89 31.86 -74.82
CA ALA A 53 -67.65 33.11 -74.88
C ALA A 53 -67.51 33.81 -76.25
N LEU A 54 -66.27 33.90 -76.77
CA LEU A 54 -66.00 34.60 -78.03
C LEU A 54 -66.48 33.83 -79.26
N ARG A 55 -66.54 32.49 -79.24
CA ARG A 55 -67.11 31.70 -80.36
C ARG A 55 -68.58 32.04 -80.62
N GLY A 56 -69.36 32.25 -79.57
CA GLY A 56 -70.75 32.70 -79.69
C GLY A 56 -70.87 34.12 -80.25
N LEU A 57 -69.95 35.01 -79.90
CA LEU A 57 -69.94 36.42 -80.33
C LEU A 57 -69.37 36.62 -81.74
N ALA A 58 -68.41 35.80 -82.16
CA ALA A 58 -67.84 35.85 -83.51
C ALA A 58 -68.87 35.46 -84.60
N ALA A 59 -69.93 34.73 -84.23
CA ALA A 59 -71.07 34.49 -85.10
C ALA A 59 -71.93 35.75 -85.32
N LEU A 60 -71.80 36.77 -84.46
CA LEU A 60 -72.54 38.04 -84.52
C LEU A 60 -71.72 39.17 -85.16
N ASP A 61 -70.41 39.24 -84.91
CA ASP A 61 -69.48 40.21 -85.54
C ASP A 61 -68.19 39.52 -86.02
N GLY A 62 -68.01 39.51 -87.34
CA GLY A 62 -66.84 38.91 -88.00
C GLY A 62 -65.50 39.54 -87.62
N LYS A 63 -65.47 40.74 -87.03
CA LYS A 63 -64.23 41.35 -86.51
C LYS A 63 -63.61 40.55 -85.38
N LEU A 64 -64.39 39.77 -84.64
CA LEU A 64 -63.89 38.92 -83.55
C LEU A 64 -63.21 37.63 -84.04
N ALA A 65 -63.37 37.28 -85.33
CA ALA A 65 -62.77 36.09 -85.90
C ALA A 65 -61.23 36.11 -85.89
N VAL A 66 -60.60 37.29 -85.82
CA VAL A 66 -59.13 37.42 -85.72
C VAL A 66 -58.59 37.02 -84.34
N VAL A 67 -59.41 37.11 -83.28
CA VAL A 67 -58.98 36.84 -81.89
C VAL A 67 -59.07 35.35 -81.54
N LEU A 68 -59.99 34.61 -82.18
CA LEU A 68 -60.19 33.19 -81.91
C LEU A 68 -58.94 32.33 -82.15
N PRO A 69 -58.23 32.44 -83.29
CA PRO A 69 -56.99 31.70 -83.52
C PRO A 69 -55.91 32.00 -82.47
N MET A 70 -55.81 33.25 -82.02
CA MET A 70 -54.83 33.67 -81.01
C MET A 70 -55.07 32.99 -79.65
N LEU A 71 -56.34 32.87 -79.25
CA LEU A 71 -56.70 32.19 -78.00
C LEU A 71 -56.61 30.66 -78.12
N GLU A 72 -56.89 30.09 -79.29
CA GLU A 72 -56.69 28.65 -79.56
C GLU A 72 -55.21 28.28 -79.48
N GLU A 73 -54.34 29.09 -80.07
CA GLU A 73 -52.89 28.96 -79.97
C GLU A 73 -52.40 29.10 -78.53
N ALA A 74 -52.87 30.12 -77.79
CA ALA A 74 -52.54 30.28 -76.38
C ALA A 74 -52.95 29.08 -75.52
N SER A 75 -54.13 28.48 -75.78
CA SER A 75 -54.61 27.28 -75.08
C SER A 75 -53.69 26.08 -75.30
N ILE A 76 -53.22 25.89 -76.54
CA ILE A 76 -52.26 24.85 -76.91
C ILE A 76 -50.94 25.08 -76.20
N GLN A 77 -50.39 26.30 -76.25
CA GLN A 77 -49.11 26.65 -75.62
C GLN A 77 -49.14 26.45 -74.09
N VAL A 78 -50.21 26.86 -73.41
CA VAL A 78 -50.36 26.65 -71.95
C VAL A 78 -50.38 25.16 -71.60
N ARG A 79 -51.07 24.33 -72.40
CA ARG A 79 -51.16 22.89 -72.18
C ARG A 79 -49.83 22.19 -72.45
N GLU A 80 -49.07 22.63 -73.46
CA GLU A 80 -47.73 22.11 -73.73
C GLU A 80 -46.75 22.46 -72.61
N ALA A 81 -46.76 23.71 -72.13
CA ALA A 81 -45.96 24.14 -70.99
C ALA A 81 -46.27 23.31 -69.72
N ALA A 82 -47.54 23.01 -69.44
CA ALA A 82 -47.94 22.15 -68.33
C ALA A 82 -47.40 20.72 -68.47
N ARG A 83 -47.47 20.12 -69.66
CA ARG A 83 -46.91 18.78 -69.95
C ARG A 83 -45.39 18.71 -69.83
N GLU A 84 -44.68 19.78 -70.19
CA GLU A 84 -43.23 19.86 -69.98
C GLU A 84 -42.90 19.99 -68.49
N LEU A 85 -43.66 20.77 -67.71
CA LEU A 85 -43.50 20.85 -66.26
C LEU A 85 -43.82 19.54 -65.54
N GLU A 86 -44.81 18.78 -66.01
CA GLU A 86 -45.16 17.44 -65.51
C GLU A 86 -43.98 16.46 -65.67
N ARG A 87 -43.42 16.38 -66.89
CA ARG A 87 -42.22 15.58 -67.18
C ARG A 87 -41.02 16.03 -66.36
N TYR A 88 -40.84 17.34 -66.18
CA TYR A 88 -39.79 17.88 -65.34
C TYR A 88 -39.97 17.45 -63.86
N ARG A 89 -41.20 17.47 -63.34
CA ARG A 89 -41.51 17.05 -61.95
C ARG A 89 -41.20 15.58 -61.71
N GLU A 90 -41.50 14.69 -62.66
CA GLU A 90 -41.16 13.26 -62.57
C GLU A 90 -39.65 13.03 -62.39
N THR A 91 -38.81 13.85 -63.01
CA THR A 91 -37.34 13.78 -62.83
C THR A 91 -36.84 14.23 -61.45
N LEU A 92 -37.69 14.90 -60.67
CA LEU A 92 -37.37 15.40 -59.33
C LEU A 92 -37.87 14.48 -58.20
N ASP A 93 -38.80 13.56 -58.49
CA ASP A 93 -39.43 12.68 -57.48
C ASP A 93 -38.45 11.64 -56.92
N VAL A 94 -37.52 11.16 -57.74
CA VAL A 94 -36.43 10.24 -57.33
C VAL A 94 -35.51 10.87 -56.27
N ASP A 95 -35.36 12.19 -56.30
CA ASP A 95 -34.52 12.94 -55.36
C ASP A 95 -35.21 13.13 -54.00
N ALA A 96 -36.53 13.15 -53.95
CA ALA A 96 -37.28 13.34 -52.70
C ALA A 96 -37.09 12.16 -51.75
N ALA A 97 -37.19 10.92 -52.26
CA ALA A 97 -36.91 9.71 -51.47
C ALA A 97 -35.46 9.70 -50.94
N ARG A 98 -34.51 10.15 -51.77
CA ARG A 98 -33.09 10.24 -51.38
C ARG A 98 -32.87 11.33 -50.32
N GLN A 99 -33.57 12.46 -50.43
CA GLN A 99 -33.51 13.54 -49.44
C GLN A 99 -33.95 13.06 -48.06
N ASP A 100 -35.04 12.29 -47.99
CA ASP A 100 -35.53 11.70 -46.74
C ASP A 100 -34.52 10.74 -46.10
N GLU A 101 -33.82 9.92 -46.90
CA GLU A 101 -32.75 9.05 -46.40
C GLU A 101 -31.58 9.84 -45.81
N VAL A 102 -31.15 10.90 -46.51
CA VAL A 102 -30.05 11.76 -46.08
C VAL A 102 -30.40 12.47 -44.78
N GLU A 103 -31.61 13.03 -44.66
CA GLU A 103 -32.08 13.70 -43.43
C GLU A 103 -32.18 12.71 -42.26
N LYS A 104 -32.75 11.51 -42.45
CA LYS A 104 -32.79 10.47 -41.42
C LYS A 104 -31.39 10.07 -40.95
N ARG A 105 -30.44 9.93 -41.89
CA ARG A 105 -29.06 9.58 -41.56
C ARG A 105 -28.39 10.70 -40.76
N LEU A 106 -28.53 11.96 -41.16
CA LEU A 106 -27.98 13.12 -40.45
C LEU A 106 -28.60 13.26 -39.05
N ALA A 107 -29.92 13.12 -38.92
CA ALA A 107 -30.60 13.18 -37.63
C ALA A 107 -30.11 12.12 -36.64
N ALA A 108 -29.90 10.88 -37.11
CA ALA A 108 -29.33 9.80 -36.28
C ALA A 108 -27.89 10.12 -35.80
N ILE A 109 -27.09 10.76 -36.66
CA ILE A 109 -25.74 11.20 -36.30
C ILE A 109 -25.79 12.31 -35.24
N GLU A 110 -26.67 13.30 -35.41
CA GLU A 110 -26.86 14.38 -34.45
C GLU A 110 -27.39 13.89 -33.10
N GLU A 111 -28.30 12.91 -33.10
CA GLU A 111 -28.78 12.28 -31.87
C GLU A 111 -27.64 11.60 -31.10
N LEU A 112 -26.78 10.84 -31.80
CA LEU A 112 -25.60 10.23 -31.20
C LEU A 112 -24.60 11.28 -30.70
N SER A 113 -24.37 12.35 -31.47
CA SER A 113 -23.52 13.47 -31.08
C SER A 113 -24.00 14.12 -29.78
N ARG A 114 -25.31 14.38 -29.65
CA ARG A 114 -25.92 14.92 -28.42
C ARG A 114 -25.82 13.94 -27.25
N LYS A 115 -26.11 12.66 -27.47
CA LYS A 115 -26.04 11.61 -26.44
C LYS A 115 -24.63 11.47 -25.87
N HIS A 116 -23.62 11.53 -26.73
CA HIS A 116 -22.22 11.36 -26.35
C HIS A 116 -21.47 12.68 -26.07
N ARG A 117 -22.13 13.83 -26.27
CA ARG A 117 -21.61 15.19 -26.05
C ARG A 117 -20.29 15.47 -26.79
N VAL A 118 -20.20 14.99 -28.03
CA VAL A 118 -19.04 15.18 -28.92
C VAL A 118 -19.53 15.65 -30.27
N ALA A 119 -18.69 16.34 -31.04
CA ALA A 119 -19.07 16.76 -32.38
C ALA A 119 -19.29 15.52 -33.28
N PRO A 120 -20.16 15.58 -34.31
CA PRO A 120 -20.39 14.47 -35.23
C PRO A 120 -19.11 13.82 -35.79
N PRO A 121 -18.05 14.57 -36.20
CA PRO A 121 -16.81 13.98 -36.70
C PRO A 121 -16.01 13.19 -35.64
N GLU A 122 -16.23 13.47 -34.35
CA GLU A 122 -15.52 12.86 -33.23
C GLU A 122 -16.18 11.56 -32.75
N LEU A 123 -17.39 11.25 -33.21
CA LEU A 123 -18.15 10.06 -32.82
C LEU A 123 -17.40 8.73 -33.01
N PRO A 124 -16.67 8.48 -34.12
CA PRO A 124 -15.92 7.24 -34.30
C PRO A 124 -14.83 7.07 -33.24
N GLU A 125 -14.12 8.15 -32.93
CA GLU A 125 -13.07 8.13 -31.91
C GLU A 125 -13.67 7.95 -30.52
N ARG A 126 -14.81 8.60 -30.23
CA ARG A 126 -15.54 8.39 -28.96
C ARG A 126 -16.01 6.94 -28.80
N ALA A 127 -16.50 6.31 -29.87
CA ALA A 127 -16.88 4.90 -29.86
C ALA A 127 -15.68 3.98 -29.62
N ARG A 128 -14.53 4.29 -30.23
CA ARG A 128 -13.27 3.56 -30.00
C ARG A 128 -12.83 3.65 -28.54
N GLN A 129 -12.87 4.86 -27.96
CA GLN A 129 -12.53 5.10 -26.55
C GLN A 129 -13.46 4.32 -25.61
N LEU A 130 -14.78 4.42 -25.81
CA LEU A 130 -15.75 3.65 -25.02
C LEU A 130 -15.53 2.14 -25.15
N GLY A 131 -15.19 1.65 -26.35
CA GLY A 131 -14.86 0.24 -26.54
C GLY A 131 -13.60 -0.20 -25.81
N VAL A 132 -12.59 0.68 -25.69
CA VAL A 132 -11.40 0.43 -24.87
C VAL A 132 -11.76 0.40 -23.39
N GLU A 133 -12.57 1.36 -22.93
CA GLU A 133 -13.03 1.46 -21.54
C GLU A 133 -13.84 0.24 -21.11
N VAL A 134 -14.79 -0.22 -21.92
CA VAL A 134 -15.58 -1.44 -21.67
C VAL A 134 -14.66 -2.65 -21.53
N ARG A 135 -13.73 -2.87 -22.47
CA ARG A 135 -12.79 -3.99 -22.39
C ARG A 135 -11.89 -3.92 -21.16
N ALA A 136 -11.50 -2.72 -20.73
CA ALA A 136 -10.72 -2.53 -19.53
C ALA A 136 -11.52 -2.90 -18.27
N LEU A 137 -12.79 -2.50 -18.19
CA LEU A 137 -13.68 -2.86 -17.09
C LEU A 137 -13.99 -4.36 -17.04
N GLU A 138 -14.28 -4.98 -18.18
CA GLU A 138 -14.49 -6.43 -18.28
C GLU A 138 -13.27 -7.23 -17.79
N ARG A 139 -12.06 -6.74 -18.10
CA ARG A 139 -10.82 -7.36 -17.62
C ARG A 139 -10.58 -7.12 -16.13
N ALA A 140 -10.99 -5.98 -15.59
CA ALA A 140 -10.79 -5.63 -14.18
C ALA A 140 -11.48 -6.62 -13.23
N GLU A 141 -12.65 -7.17 -13.60
CA GLU A 141 -13.34 -8.18 -12.80
C GLU A 141 -12.57 -9.51 -12.74
N LEU A 142 -11.99 -9.93 -13.88
CA LEU A 142 -11.14 -11.12 -13.96
C LEU A 142 -9.85 -10.93 -13.15
N ASP A 143 -9.20 -9.78 -13.32
CA ASP A 143 -7.98 -9.44 -12.59
C ASP A 143 -8.25 -9.38 -11.07
N LEU A 144 -9.39 -8.82 -10.64
CA LEU A 144 -9.80 -8.79 -9.23
C LEU A 144 -10.03 -10.21 -8.68
N ALA A 145 -10.67 -11.09 -9.44
CA ALA A 145 -10.88 -12.48 -9.04
C ALA A 145 -9.55 -13.23 -8.88
N LEU A 146 -8.59 -13.00 -9.79
CA LEU A 146 -7.24 -13.55 -9.70
C LEU A 146 -6.52 -13.04 -8.45
N VAL A 147 -6.45 -11.73 -8.24
CA VAL A 147 -5.79 -11.12 -7.06
C VAL A 147 -6.42 -11.59 -5.75
N ARG A 148 -7.75 -11.76 -5.69
CA ARG A 148 -8.42 -12.33 -4.51
C ARG A 148 -7.99 -13.78 -4.22
N THR A 149 -7.80 -14.56 -5.28
CA THR A 149 -7.33 -15.95 -5.16
C THR A 149 -5.88 -16.00 -4.68
N GLU A 150 -5.02 -15.15 -5.24
CA GLU A 150 -3.62 -15.01 -4.82
C GLU A 150 -3.52 -14.54 -3.36
N LEU A 151 -4.33 -13.55 -2.96
CA LEU A 151 -4.40 -13.07 -1.58
C LEU A 151 -4.84 -14.19 -0.62
N ALA A 152 -5.87 -14.96 -0.98
CA ALA A 152 -6.34 -16.07 -0.16
C ALA A 152 -5.25 -17.15 0.02
N ALA A 153 -4.53 -17.50 -1.06
CA ALA A 153 -3.42 -18.44 -1.01
C ALA A 153 -2.25 -17.91 -0.16
N ALA A 154 -1.89 -16.64 -0.31
CA ALA A 154 -0.86 -15.99 0.49
C ALA A 154 -1.22 -15.94 1.98
N LEU A 155 -2.48 -15.61 2.32
CA LEU A 155 -2.98 -15.63 3.70
C LEU A 155 -2.96 -17.03 4.30
N GLN A 156 -3.30 -18.06 3.52
CA GLN A 156 -3.24 -19.44 3.98
C GLN A 156 -1.80 -19.86 4.29
N SER A 157 -0.86 -19.53 3.39
CA SER A 157 0.58 -19.78 3.59
C SER A 157 1.11 -19.05 4.82
N TYR A 158 0.77 -17.76 4.96
CA TYR A 158 1.11 -16.96 6.14
C TYR A 158 0.62 -17.62 7.44
N ARG A 159 -0.65 -18.03 7.50
CA ARG A 159 -1.24 -18.65 8.70
C ARG A 159 -0.54 -19.96 9.07
N ALA A 160 -0.21 -20.79 8.08
CA ALA A 160 0.50 -22.04 8.31
C ALA A 160 1.90 -21.79 8.92
N LEU A 161 2.66 -20.86 8.32
CA LEU A 161 3.99 -20.47 8.81
C LEU A 161 3.92 -19.79 10.18
N ALA A 162 2.92 -18.93 10.41
CA ALA A 162 2.71 -18.26 11.68
C ALA A 162 2.36 -19.25 12.81
N GLN A 163 1.57 -20.28 12.51
CA GLN A 163 1.27 -21.35 13.47
C GLN A 163 2.52 -22.17 13.81
N GLU A 164 3.36 -22.47 12.83
CA GLU A 164 4.64 -23.16 13.07
C GLU A 164 5.57 -22.31 13.95
N LEU A 165 5.65 -21.00 13.67
CA LEU A 165 6.42 -20.05 14.47
C LEU A 165 5.89 -19.98 15.91
N SER A 166 4.57 -19.91 16.10
CA SER A 166 3.93 -19.90 17.41
C SER A 166 4.30 -21.14 18.22
N GLY A 167 4.21 -22.33 17.61
CA GLY A 167 4.63 -23.59 18.27
C GLY A 167 6.13 -23.65 18.59
N LYS A 168 7.00 -22.96 17.83
CA LYS A 168 8.42 -22.80 18.18
C LYS A 168 8.59 -21.83 19.35
N ARG A 169 7.85 -20.72 19.36
CA ARG A 169 7.86 -19.72 20.44
C ARG A 169 7.42 -20.30 21.77
N GLU A 170 6.34 -21.07 21.81
CA GLU A 170 5.87 -21.73 23.04
C GLU A 170 6.93 -22.66 23.64
N ARG A 171 7.60 -23.46 22.79
CA ARG A 171 8.70 -24.35 23.23
C ARG A 171 9.90 -23.57 23.73
N ALA A 172 10.30 -22.51 23.03
CA ALA A 172 11.39 -21.64 23.43
C ALA A 172 11.07 -20.89 24.74
N ALA A 173 9.84 -20.37 24.87
CA ALA A 173 9.34 -19.70 26.07
C ALA A 173 9.39 -20.64 27.29
N GLY A 174 8.94 -21.88 27.15
CA GLY A 174 9.01 -22.87 28.23
C GLY A 174 10.45 -23.27 28.62
N THR A 175 11.39 -23.26 27.67
CA THR A 175 12.81 -23.53 27.95
C THR A 175 13.45 -22.34 28.66
N LEU A 176 13.32 -21.14 28.08
CA LEU A 176 13.82 -19.89 28.64
C LEU A 176 13.28 -19.64 30.06
N ALA A 177 11.98 -19.89 30.27
CA ALA A 177 11.36 -19.69 31.57
C ALA A 177 11.89 -20.64 32.65
N ARG A 178 12.16 -21.91 32.30
CA ARG A 178 12.77 -22.87 33.24
C ARG A 178 14.19 -22.47 33.60
N ASP A 179 15.00 -22.09 32.60
CA ASP A 179 16.41 -21.74 32.81
C ASP A 179 16.56 -20.48 33.66
N ILE A 180 15.81 -19.41 33.33
CA ILE A 180 15.82 -18.17 34.12
C ILE A 180 15.30 -18.44 35.53
N THR A 181 14.19 -19.17 35.68
CA THR A 181 13.62 -19.48 37.01
C THR A 181 14.60 -20.26 37.88
N ALA A 182 15.35 -21.22 37.31
CA ALA A 182 16.37 -21.98 38.04
C ALA A 182 17.50 -21.06 38.55
N ARG A 183 17.99 -20.13 37.72
CA ARG A 183 18.99 -19.13 38.13
C ARG A 183 18.44 -18.16 39.17
N MET A 184 17.17 -17.76 39.07
CA MET A 184 16.56 -16.88 40.06
C MET A 184 16.62 -17.49 41.47
N GLN A 185 16.46 -18.81 41.60
CA GLN A 185 16.55 -19.48 42.91
C GLN A 185 17.94 -19.34 43.55
N THR A 186 18.99 -19.27 42.75
CA THR A 186 20.37 -19.17 43.24
C THR A 186 20.81 -17.72 43.46
N LEU A 187 20.12 -16.75 42.87
CA LEU A 187 20.44 -15.32 42.88
C LEU A 187 19.69 -14.54 43.97
N GLY A 188 19.31 -15.21 45.08
CA GLY A 188 18.62 -14.56 46.20
C GLY A 188 17.19 -14.12 45.88
N MET A 189 16.56 -14.72 44.87
CA MET A 189 15.13 -14.54 44.54
C MET A 189 14.39 -15.88 44.75
N SER A 190 14.67 -16.53 45.87
CA SER A 190 14.11 -17.84 46.22
C SER A 190 12.58 -17.78 46.24
N GLY A 191 11.95 -18.67 45.48
CA GLY A 191 10.50 -18.71 45.33
C GLY A 191 9.93 -17.76 44.27
N GLY A 192 10.78 -16.98 43.60
CA GLY A 192 10.42 -16.23 42.40
C GLY A 192 10.29 -17.12 41.17
N ARG A 193 9.58 -16.64 40.15
CA ARG A 193 9.34 -17.33 38.88
C ARG A 193 9.34 -16.36 37.72
N PHE A 194 9.94 -16.77 36.61
CA PHE A 194 9.88 -16.09 35.33
C PHE A 194 8.91 -16.80 34.39
N GLU A 195 8.15 -16.02 33.63
CA GLU A 195 7.20 -16.50 32.63
C GLU A 195 7.37 -15.71 31.34
N ALA A 196 7.52 -16.43 30.22
CA ALA A 196 7.38 -15.87 28.89
C ALA A 196 5.98 -16.24 28.39
N ASP A 197 5.04 -15.31 28.52
CA ASP A 197 3.65 -15.51 28.11
C ASP A 197 3.53 -15.31 26.60
N VAL A 198 3.05 -16.33 25.89
CA VAL A 198 2.84 -16.31 24.43
C VAL A 198 1.35 -16.37 24.18
N THR A 199 0.76 -15.25 23.78
CA THR A 199 -0.68 -15.15 23.51
C THR A 199 -0.94 -15.12 22.00
N GLN A 200 -1.69 -16.10 21.49
CA GLN A 200 -2.10 -16.15 20.09
C GLN A 200 -3.30 -15.24 19.81
N HIS A 201 -3.25 -14.51 18.70
CA HIS A 201 -4.32 -13.67 18.16
C HIS A 201 -4.83 -14.25 16.84
N GLY A 202 -5.54 -15.39 16.92
CA GLY A 202 -5.90 -16.22 15.76
C GLY A 202 -6.71 -15.55 14.64
N ASN A 203 -7.33 -14.39 14.88
CA ASN A 203 -8.12 -13.65 13.89
C ASN A 203 -7.59 -12.24 13.59
N ALA A 204 -6.39 -11.90 14.05
CA ALA A 204 -5.79 -10.60 13.72
C ALA A 204 -5.32 -10.56 12.26
N ASP A 205 -5.24 -9.35 11.71
CA ASP A 205 -4.60 -9.12 10.43
C ASP A 205 -3.13 -9.60 10.48
N PRO A 206 -2.59 -10.12 9.36
CA PRO A 206 -1.19 -10.51 9.29
C PRO A 206 -0.26 -9.39 9.74
N THR A 207 0.64 -9.69 10.66
CA THR A 207 1.73 -8.81 11.07
C THR A 207 3.08 -9.41 10.69
N GLU A 208 4.11 -8.57 10.58
CA GLU A 208 5.50 -9.00 10.40
C GLU A 208 6.02 -9.88 11.55
N HIS A 209 5.38 -9.81 12.73
CA HIS A 209 5.74 -10.59 13.91
C HIS A 209 4.92 -11.89 14.05
N GLY A 210 4.05 -12.22 13.11
CA GLY A 210 3.19 -13.40 13.17
C GLY A 210 1.89 -13.15 13.93
N ILE A 211 1.38 -14.21 14.58
CA ILE A 211 0.09 -14.22 15.28
C ILE A 211 0.22 -14.14 16.81
N ASP A 212 1.43 -13.98 17.34
CA ASP A 212 1.68 -14.00 18.78
C ASP A 212 2.00 -12.61 19.33
N SER A 213 1.50 -12.33 20.52
CA SER A 213 2.05 -11.32 21.42
C SER A 213 2.85 -12.02 22.52
N ILE A 214 4.05 -11.53 22.79
CA ILE A 214 4.96 -12.09 23.80
C ILE A 214 5.14 -11.08 24.92
N GLU A 215 4.85 -11.49 26.16
CA GLU A 215 5.07 -10.68 27.35
C GLU A 215 5.93 -11.42 28.38
N PHE A 216 7.04 -10.80 28.81
CA PHE A 216 7.86 -11.33 29.89
C PHE A 216 7.34 -10.85 31.24
N ARG A 217 6.96 -11.83 32.08
CA ARG A 217 6.41 -11.61 33.41
C ARG A 217 7.31 -12.26 34.46
N VAL A 218 7.33 -11.67 35.64
CA VAL A 218 8.10 -12.17 36.76
C VAL A 218 7.36 -11.95 38.07
N THR A 219 7.55 -12.88 38.99
CA THR A 219 7.23 -12.71 40.41
C THR A 219 8.50 -12.99 41.21
N ALA A 220 8.85 -12.09 42.14
CA ALA A 220 10.04 -12.25 42.99
C ALA A 220 9.75 -13.07 44.26
N ASN A 221 8.46 -13.15 44.65
CA ASN A 221 8.04 -13.73 45.92
C ASN A 221 6.95 -14.78 45.72
N PRO A 222 7.00 -15.90 46.46
CA PRO A 222 5.92 -16.87 46.50
C PRO A 222 4.55 -16.24 46.78
N GLY A 223 3.52 -16.70 46.07
CA GLY A 223 2.13 -16.29 46.30
C GLY A 223 1.73 -14.94 45.68
N GLN A 224 2.65 -14.21 45.05
CA GLN A 224 2.32 -13.02 44.27
C GLN A 224 2.11 -13.36 42.79
N PRO A 225 1.09 -12.79 42.13
CA PRO A 225 0.88 -13.03 40.71
C PRO A 225 2.04 -12.44 39.89
N PRO A 226 2.50 -13.12 38.82
CA PRO A 226 3.48 -12.59 37.90
C PRO A 226 3.05 -11.24 37.32
N ARG A 227 3.98 -10.28 37.26
CA ARG A 227 3.76 -8.96 36.68
C ARG A 227 4.72 -8.73 35.53
N ALA A 228 4.33 -7.88 34.59
CA ALA A 228 5.23 -7.44 33.51
C ALA A 228 6.58 -6.98 34.08
N LEU A 229 7.68 -7.38 33.44
CA LEU A 229 9.05 -7.09 33.87
C LEU A 229 9.28 -5.58 34.14
N ALA A 230 8.67 -4.71 33.33
CA ALA A 230 8.76 -3.26 33.47
C ALA A 230 8.12 -2.69 34.77
N LYS A 231 7.31 -3.49 35.48
CA LYS A 231 6.58 -3.08 36.69
C LYS A 231 7.19 -3.65 37.98
N VAL A 232 8.38 -4.23 37.90
CA VAL A 232 9.11 -4.77 39.07
C VAL A 232 9.75 -3.63 39.85
N ALA A 233 9.60 -3.64 41.17
CA ALA A 233 9.77 -2.45 42.03
C ALA A 233 11.15 -2.31 42.73
N SER A 234 12.07 -3.27 42.61
CA SER A 234 13.38 -3.24 43.30
C SER A 234 14.55 -3.23 42.31
N GLY A 235 15.42 -2.23 42.40
CA GLY A 235 16.58 -2.05 41.51
C GLY A 235 17.55 -3.23 41.56
N GLY A 236 17.89 -3.72 42.76
CA GLY A 236 18.79 -4.86 42.94
C GLY A 236 18.21 -6.19 42.45
N GLU A 237 16.91 -6.42 42.62
CA GLU A 237 16.25 -7.62 42.07
C GLU A 237 16.19 -7.58 40.55
N LEU A 238 15.92 -6.39 39.97
CA LEU A 238 15.92 -6.21 38.52
C LEU A 238 17.33 -6.40 37.93
N ALA A 239 18.38 -5.91 38.60
CA ALA A 239 19.76 -6.12 38.19
C ALA A 239 20.15 -7.61 38.21
N ARG A 240 19.75 -8.35 39.25
CA ARG A 240 19.98 -9.80 39.33
C ARG A 240 19.15 -10.59 38.31
N LEU A 241 17.92 -10.17 38.04
CA LEU A 241 17.09 -10.77 37.00
C LEU A 241 17.67 -10.52 35.61
N SER A 242 18.16 -9.30 35.35
CA SER A 242 18.88 -8.97 34.13
C SER A 242 20.11 -9.86 33.97
N LEU A 243 20.89 -10.08 35.04
CA LEU A 243 22.01 -11.02 35.02
C LEU A 243 21.55 -12.45 34.67
N ALA A 244 20.48 -12.94 35.30
CA ALA A 244 19.92 -14.27 35.00
C ALA A 244 19.51 -14.40 33.52
N VAL A 245 18.88 -13.36 32.96
CA VAL A 245 18.51 -13.30 31.54
C VAL A 245 19.75 -13.29 30.65
N GLN A 246 20.74 -12.43 30.92
CA GLN A 246 21.95 -12.32 30.10
C GLN A 246 22.77 -13.62 30.09
N VAL A 247 22.87 -14.32 31.22
CA VAL A 247 23.57 -15.61 31.28
C VAL A 247 22.74 -16.73 30.64
N SER A 248 21.40 -16.67 30.68
CA SER A 248 20.56 -17.68 30.01
C SER A 248 20.49 -17.49 28.50
N CYS A 249 20.51 -16.24 28.04
CA CYS A 249 20.52 -15.87 26.63
C CYS A 249 21.95 -15.80 26.06
N ALA A 250 22.92 -16.47 26.71
CA ALA A 250 24.35 -16.30 26.52
C ALA A 250 24.75 -16.04 25.06
N ALA A 251 25.18 -14.80 24.81
CA ALA A 251 26.17 -14.44 23.80
C ALA A 251 25.76 -14.46 22.31
N GLU A 252 24.79 -13.63 21.91
CA GLU A 252 24.71 -13.24 20.48
C GLU A 252 25.00 -11.76 20.18
N ALA A 253 24.85 -10.80 21.10
CA ALA A 253 25.25 -9.41 20.81
C ALA A 253 25.36 -8.47 22.04
N THR A 254 26.46 -8.49 22.80
CA THR A 254 26.82 -7.34 23.66
C THR A 254 28.31 -7.30 23.98
N ARG A 255 29.00 -6.18 23.63
CA ARG A 255 30.45 -6.04 23.82
C ARG A 255 30.85 -5.56 25.23
N CYS A 256 30.00 -4.79 25.90
CA CYS A 256 30.21 -4.29 27.26
C CYS A 256 28.87 -4.12 28.00
N MET A 257 28.80 -4.58 29.24
CA MET A 257 27.62 -4.53 30.11
C MET A 257 27.99 -3.91 31.45
N VAL A 258 27.13 -3.05 31.99
CA VAL A 258 27.31 -2.41 33.30
C VAL A 258 26.20 -2.89 34.23
N PHE A 259 26.59 -3.53 35.33
CA PHE A 259 25.69 -3.93 36.40
C PHE A 259 25.92 -3.02 37.60
N ASP A 260 24.90 -2.23 37.92
CA ASP A 260 24.83 -1.45 39.14
C ASP A 260 23.89 -2.14 40.14
N GLU A 261 24.20 -2.06 41.43
CA GLU A 261 23.41 -2.64 42.53
C GLU A 261 23.07 -4.14 42.44
N VAL A 262 23.78 -4.92 41.62
CA VAL A 262 23.55 -6.38 41.51
C VAL A 262 23.79 -7.11 42.84
N ASP A 263 24.61 -6.52 43.71
CA ASP A 263 24.94 -6.99 45.05
C ASP A 263 24.08 -6.34 46.17
N ALA A 264 23.07 -5.54 45.82
CA ALA A 264 22.21 -4.89 46.81
C ALA A 264 21.29 -5.90 47.52
N GLY A 265 21.29 -5.84 48.85
CA GLY A 265 20.42 -6.66 49.71
C GLY A 265 20.80 -8.14 49.78
N ILE A 266 22.02 -8.52 49.33
CA ILE A 266 22.53 -9.89 49.40
C ILE A 266 23.84 -9.98 50.17
N GLY A 267 24.23 -11.19 50.57
CA GLY A 267 25.49 -11.47 51.25
C GLY A 267 25.84 -12.96 51.26
N GLY A 268 27.02 -13.29 51.76
CA GLY A 268 27.47 -14.67 51.92
C GLY A 268 27.48 -15.47 50.61
N ALA A 269 26.90 -16.67 50.64
CA ALA A 269 26.88 -17.59 49.49
C ALA A 269 26.19 -17.00 48.25
N VAL A 270 25.15 -16.19 48.42
CA VAL A 270 24.42 -15.57 47.29
C VAL A 270 25.32 -14.56 46.55
N ALA A 271 26.10 -13.77 47.30
CA ALA A 271 27.06 -12.83 46.71
C ALA A 271 28.17 -13.54 45.93
N GLU A 272 28.62 -14.70 46.42
CA GLU A 272 29.59 -15.53 45.69
C GLU A 272 28.99 -16.08 44.38
N ILE A 273 27.75 -16.55 44.40
CA ILE A 273 27.05 -17.02 43.19
C ILE A 273 26.92 -15.88 42.17
N VAL A 274 26.49 -14.69 42.61
CA VAL A 274 26.41 -13.50 41.74
C VAL A 274 27.77 -13.19 41.11
N GLY A 275 28.85 -13.20 41.90
CA GLY A 275 30.20 -12.97 41.38
C GLY A 275 30.63 -14.02 40.34
N ARG A 276 30.28 -15.29 40.56
CA ARG A 276 30.56 -16.38 39.61
C ARG A 276 29.79 -16.22 38.31
N GLU A 277 28.52 -15.83 38.37
CA GLU A 277 27.67 -15.57 37.19
C GLU A 277 28.18 -14.36 36.39
N LEU A 278 28.57 -13.27 37.06
CA LEU A 278 29.21 -12.11 36.42
C LEU A 278 30.53 -12.48 35.74
N ARG A 279 31.34 -13.33 36.37
CA ARG A 279 32.59 -13.81 35.78
C ARG A 279 32.34 -14.71 34.57
N ALA A 280 31.37 -15.61 34.64
CA ALA A 280 30.96 -16.46 33.53
C ALA A 280 30.48 -15.61 32.33
N LEU A 281 29.68 -14.57 32.60
CA LEU A 281 29.28 -13.61 31.58
C LEU A 281 30.49 -12.85 31.00
N GLY A 282 31.45 -12.50 31.85
CA GLY A 282 32.72 -11.89 31.47
C GLY A 282 33.62 -12.73 30.56
N ALA A 283 33.36 -14.03 30.42
CA ALA A 283 34.05 -14.88 29.44
C ALA A 283 33.59 -14.62 28.00
N HIS A 284 32.41 -14.01 27.81
CA HIS A 284 31.79 -13.78 26.51
C HIS A 284 31.62 -12.29 26.16
N GLY A 285 32.01 -11.37 27.06
CA GLY A 285 31.96 -9.92 26.86
C GLY A 285 32.59 -9.16 28.01
N GLN A 286 32.68 -7.83 27.93
CA GLN A 286 33.16 -7.02 29.06
C GLN A 286 32.03 -6.78 30.07
N VAL A 287 32.27 -7.06 31.35
CA VAL A 287 31.33 -6.80 32.44
C VAL A 287 31.96 -5.81 33.41
N LEU A 288 31.30 -4.68 33.64
CA LEU A 288 31.65 -3.70 34.65
C LEU A 288 30.63 -3.81 35.79
N CYS A 289 31.12 -4.02 37.01
CA CYS A 289 30.28 -4.10 38.19
C CYS A 289 30.88 -3.22 39.28
N VAL A 290 30.06 -2.34 39.86
CA VAL A 290 30.40 -1.62 41.08
C VAL A 290 29.90 -2.46 42.24
N THR A 291 30.80 -2.84 43.15
CA THR A 291 30.46 -3.72 44.27
C THR A 291 31.19 -3.30 45.54
N HIS A 292 30.55 -3.56 46.67
CA HIS A 292 31.14 -3.43 48.00
C HIS A 292 31.38 -4.79 48.66
N LEU A 293 31.02 -5.90 48.00
CA LEU A 293 31.13 -7.25 48.55
C LEU A 293 32.42 -7.92 48.09
N PRO A 294 33.29 -8.39 49.02
CA PRO A 294 34.54 -9.06 48.65
C PRO A 294 34.30 -10.35 47.85
N GLN A 295 33.15 -11.01 48.05
CA GLN A 295 32.75 -12.22 47.33
C GLN A 295 32.51 -11.99 45.83
N VAL A 296 32.08 -10.77 45.46
CA VAL A 296 31.89 -10.38 44.06
C VAL A 296 33.21 -9.87 43.50
N ALA A 297 33.89 -8.98 44.23
CA ALA A 297 35.15 -8.38 43.80
C ALA A 297 36.28 -9.40 43.57
N CYS A 298 36.31 -10.50 44.33
CA CYS A 298 37.34 -11.54 44.15
C CYS A 298 37.21 -12.28 42.81
N GLN A 299 36.02 -12.32 42.21
CA GLN A 299 35.74 -13.00 40.93
C GLN A 299 36.18 -12.17 39.72
N ALA A 300 36.48 -10.89 39.89
CA ALA A 300 36.84 -10.00 38.80
C ALA A 300 38.21 -10.36 38.18
N HIS A 301 38.31 -10.29 36.85
CA HIS A 301 39.58 -10.39 36.12
C HIS A 301 40.49 -9.20 36.48
N HIS A 302 39.93 -7.99 36.43
CA HIS A 302 40.56 -6.74 36.82
C HIS A 302 39.82 -6.13 38.01
N HIS A 303 40.55 -5.67 39.02
CA HIS A 303 39.97 -5.02 40.19
C HIS A 303 40.44 -3.57 40.23
N VAL A 304 39.49 -2.65 40.13
CA VAL A 304 39.72 -1.22 40.17
C VAL A 304 39.17 -0.65 41.47
N ARG A 305 39.98 0.15 42.18
CA ARG A 305 39.57 0.83 43.41
C ARG A 305 39.27 2.29 43.13
N VAL A 306 38.12 2.75 43.62
CA VAL A 306 37.72 4.16 43.61
C VAL A 306 37.98 4.74 44.99
N THR A 307 38.81 5.78 45.07
CA THR A 307 39.15 6.46 46.33
C THR A 307 38.71 7.91 46.29
N LYS A 308 38.03 8.36 47.34
CA LYS A 308 37.62 9.76 47.51
C LYS A 308 38.65 10.47 48.39
N LEU A 309 39.39 11.42 47.82
CA LEU A 309 40.34 12.27 48.53
C LEU A 309 39.68 13.63 48.77
N THR A 310 39.61 14.07 50.03
CA THR A 310 39.10 15.40 50.39
C THR A 310 40.20 16.19 51.08
N ASP A 311 40.43 17.43 50.65
CA ASP A 311 41.31 18.38 51.34
C ASP A 311 40.53 19.32 52.28
N GLY A 312 39.23 19.04 52.49
CA GLY A 312 38.32 19.87 53.28
C GLY A 312 37.65 21.01 52.50
N ARG A 313 38.15 21.36 51.29
CA ARG A 313 37.55 22.38 50.40
C ARG A 313 37.08 21.80 49.07
N THR A 314 37.79 20.82 48.55
CA THR A 314 37.49 20.12 47.31
C THR A 314 37.59 18.61 47.52
N THR A 315 36.75 17.88 46.81
CA THR A 315 36.82 16.41 46.75
C THR A 315 37.29 16.00 45.37
N ARG A 316 38.32 15.15 45.32
CA ARG A 316 38.79 14.49 44.09
C ARG A 316 38.56 12.99 44.18
N ILE A 317 38.10 12.40 43.10
CA ILE A 317 37.93 10.94 42.96
C ILE A 317 39.12 10.42 42.15
N THR A 318 39.83 9.44 42.70
CA THR A 318 40.89 8.73 42.00
C THR A 318 40.48 7.30 41.73
N VAL A 319 40.85 6.78 40.57
CA VAL A 319 40.53 5.44 40.10
C VAL A 319 41.86 4.75 39.77
N SER A 320 42.17 3.64 40.45
CA SER A 320 43.42 2.92 40.24
C SER A 320 43.20 1.42 40.12
N GLU A 321 43.80 0.80 39.10
CA GLU A 321 43.85 -0.67 38.99
C GLU A 321 44.76 -1.25 40.07
N LEU A 322 44.34 -2.36 40.68
CA LEU A 322 45.06 -2.99 41.78
C LEU A 322 45.98 -4.10 41.27
N SER A 323 47.23 -4.10 41.75
CA SER A 323 48.15 -5.24 41.54
C SER A 323 47.66 -6.49 42.27
N ALA A 324 48.23 -7.66 41.96
CA ALA A 324 47.88 -8.90 42.66
C ALA A 324 48.06 -8.81 44.19
N LYS A 325 49.05 -8.06 44.68
CA LYS A 325 49.27 -7.82 46.11
C LYS A 325 48.21 -6.87 46.66
N ASP A 326 47.95 -5.77 45.97
CA ASP A 326 46.97 -4.76 46.42
C ASP A 326 45.54 -5.31 46.40
N ARG A 327 45.23 -6.26 45.52
CA ARG A 327 43.96 -7.01 45.53
C ARG A 327 43.75 -7.78 46.82
N VAL A 328 44.78 -8.43 47.36
CA VAL A 328 44.69 -9.16 48.63
C VAL A 328 44.43 -8.18 49.78
N GLU A 329 45.16 -7.07 49.83
CA GLU A 329 44.97 -6.04 50.86
C GLU A 329 43.57 -5.41 50.79
N GLU A 330 43.09 -5.11 49.58
CA GLU A 330 41.77 -4.52 49.39
C GLU A 330 40.64 -5.49 49.80
N LEU A 331 40.71 -6.75 49.38
CA LEU A 331 39.74 -7.75 49.81
C LEU A 331 39.79 -7.98 51.33
N ALA A 332 40.99 -8.01 51.92
CA ALA A 332 41.14 -8.13 53.36
C ALA A 332 40.57 -6.91 54.11
N ARG A 333 40.67 -5.70 53.55
CA ARG A 333 40.01 -4.49 54.04
C ARG A 333 38.49 -4.58 53.92
N MET A 334 37.97 -5.07 52.79
CA MET A 334 36.53 -5.29 52.57
C MET A 334 35.95 -6.34 53.54
N LEU A 335 36.75 -7.35 53.93
CA LEU A 335 36.37 -8.40 54.89
C LEU A 335 36.49 -7.96 56.36
N GLY A 336 37.62 -7.34 56.72
CA GLY A 336 37.99 -7.05 58.11
C GLY A 336 37.71 -5.62 58.59
N GLY A 337 37.36 -4.71 57.69
CA GLY A 337 37.12 -3.31 58.01
C GLY A 337 38.40 -2.47 58.09
N ILE A 338 38.49 -1.59 59.09
CA ILE A 338 39.56 -0.58 59.20
C ILE A 338 40.91 -1.23 59.57
N GLU A 339 40.90 -2.27 60.41
CA GLU A 339 42.10 -3.00 60.81
C GLU A 339 42.26 -4.30 60.02
N VAL A 340 43.24 -4.33 59.11
CA VAL A 340 43.51 -5.52 58.29
C VAL A 340 44.35 -6.52 59.08
N SER A 341 43.72 -7.57 59.60
CA SER A 341 44.39 -8.65 60.33
C SER A 341 45.13 -9.65 59.41
N GLY A 342 46.05 -10.43 59.96
CA GLY A 342 46.72 -11.52 59.23
C GLY A 342 45.73 -12.57 58.70
N LYS A 343 44.71 -12.90 59.50
CA LYS A 343 43.64 -13.84 59.14
C LYS A 343 42.76 -13.32 58.00
N ALA A 344 42.46 -12.02 57.98
CA ALA A 344 41.71 -11.42 56.88
C ALA A 344 42.47 -11.52 55.54
N ARG A 345 43.79 -11.37 55.56
CA ARG A 345 44.64 -11.57 54.37
C ARG A 345 44.69 -13.02 53.91
N GLU A 346 44.74 -13.95 54.84
CA GLU A 346 44.68 -15.38 54.53
C GLU A 346 43.38 -15.73 53.83
N HIS A 347 42.24 -15.31 54.39
CA HIS A 347 40.93 -15.52 53.78
C HIS A 347 40.79 -14.85 52.41
N ALA A 348 41.33 -13.64 52.24
CA ALA A 348 41.36 -12.96 50.94
C ALA A 348 42.16 -13.73 49.87
N ARG A 349 43.28 -14.37 50.26
CA ARG A 349 44.05 -15.23 49.35
C ARG A 349 43.29 -16.48 48.97
N GLU A 350 42.61 -17.12 49.92
CA GLU A 350 41.74 -18.27 49.67
C GLU A 350 40.65 -17.93 48.66
N MET A 351 39.96 -16.80 48.83
CA MET A 351 38.92 -16.35 47.91
C MET A 351 39.44 -16.11 46.48
N LEU A 352 40.59 -15.45 46.33
CA LEU A 352 41.22 -15.24 45.01
C LEU A 352 41.69 -16.55 44.36
N HIS A 353 42.18 -17.50 45.17
CA HIS A 353 42.58 -18.81 44.69
C HIS A 353 41.37 -19.64 44.24
N ALA A 354 40.31 -19.67 45.05
CA ALA A 354 39.06 -20.33 44.70
C ALA A 354 38.44 -19.73 43.42
N ALA A 355 38.51 -18.41 43.26
CA ALA A 355 38.09 -17.74 42.02
C ALA A 355 38.91 -18.24 40.82
N THR A 356 40.23 -18.36 40.90
CA THR A 356 41.05 -18.82 39.75
C THR A 356 40.86 -20.29 39.38
N LEU A 357 40.45 -21.16 40.32
CA LEU A 357 40.30 -22.60 40.13
C LEU A 357 38.98 -23.07 39.48
N VAL A 358 38.00 -22.18 39.26
CA VAL A 358 36.76 -22.54 38.55
C VAL A 358 36.91 -22.24 37.05
N PRO A 359 37.24 -23.23 36.19
CA PRO A 359 37.03 -23.07 34.75
C PRO A 359 35.52 -23.10 34.49
N GLY A 360 35.04 -22.20 33.62
CA GLY A 360 33.64 -22.12 33.22
C GLY A 360 33.16 -23.44 32.62
N LYS A 361 32.59 -24.33 33.45
CA LYS A 361 31.83 -25.47 32.98
C LYS A 361 30.49 -24.92 32.52
N ALA A 362 30.36 -24.69 31.21
CA ALA A 362 29.07 -24.52 30.59
C ALA A 362 28.23 -25.76 30.94
N VAL A 363 27.19 -25.57 31.75
CA VAL A 363 26.18 -26.60 32.01
C VAL A 363 25.34 -26.69 30.73
N ARG A 364 25.81 -27.46 29.75
CA ARG A 364 24.96 -27.96 28.67
C ARG A 364 24.31 -29.24 29.18
N GLY A 365 23.00 -29.19 29.42
CA GLY A 365 22.19 -30.40 29.44
C GLY A 365 22.17 -30.96 28.02
N GLU A 366 22.82 -32.11 27.81
CA GLU A 366 22.58 -32.94 26.64
C GLU A 366 21.12 -33.43 26.71
N ALA A 367 20.23 -32.73 26.00
CA ALA A 367 19.00 -33.33 25.52
C ALA A 367 19.29 -33.85 24.11
N ASP A 368 19.39 -35.16 24.04
CA ASP A 368 19.54 -35.96 22.83
C ASP A 368 18.38 -35.64 21.87
N HIS A 369 18.65 -34.90 20.80
CA HIS A 369 17.75 -34.83 19.65
C HIS A 369 18.57 -34.65 18.38
N ALA A 370 18.97 -35.78 17.80
CA ALA A 370 19.44 -35.86 16.43
C ALA A 370 18.36 -35.31 15.46
N PRO A 371 18.72 -34.49 14.46
CA PRO A 371 17.81 -34.20 13.35
C PRO A 371 17.83 -35.37 12.35
N PRO A 372 16.69 -35.75 11.75
CA PRO A 372 16.73 -36.62 10.59
C PRO A 372 17.21 -35.83 9.38
N VAL A 373 18.23 -36.36 8.69
CA VAL A 373 18.68 -35.91 7.39
C VAL A 373 18.09 -36.83 6.33
N SER A 374 17.12 -36.31 5.58
CA SER A 374 16.67 -36.73 4.24
C SER A 374 15.46 -35.85 3.94
N GLY A 375 15.36 -35.02 2.92
CA GLY A 375 15.85 -35.11 1.55
C GLY A 375 14.66 -34.68 0.70
N GLU A 376 14.80 -33.56 -0.01
CA GLU A 376 14.15 -33.20 -1.28
C GLU A 376 14.14 -31.67 -1.43
N THR A 377 14.97 -31.23 -2.36
CA THR A 377 15.02 -29.88 -2.90
C THR A 377 13.79 -29.61 -3.76
N THR A 378 12.93 -28.70 -3.33
CA THR A 378 11.93 -28.07 -4.19
C THR A 378 12.40 -26.65 -4.52
N PRO A 379 12.51 -26.24 -5.79
CA PRO A 379 13.06 -24.94 -6.14
C PRO A 379 12.06 -23.84 -5.79
N VAL A 380 12.49 -22.88 -4.97
CA VAL A 380 11.79 -21.61 -4.80
C VAL A 380 11.88 -20.86 -6.12
N ALA A 381 10.73 -20.71 -6.79
CA ALA A 381 10.61 -19.88 -7.98
C ALA A 381 10.97 -18.44 -7.62
N THR A 382 12.09 -17.97 -8.16
CA THR A 382 12.48 -16.57 -8.19
C THR A 382 11.41 -15.76 -8.92
N LEU A 383 10.57 -15.04 -8.17
CA LEU A 383 9.81 -13.92 -8.70
C LEU A 383 10.80 -12.81 -9.05
N ARG A 384 11.10 -12.69 -10.34
CA ARG A 384 11.77 -11.53 -10.94
C ARG A 384 10.87 -10.30 -10.71
N GLY A 385 11.22 -9.52 -9.69
CA GLY A 385 10.76 -8.14 -9.55
C GLY A 385 11.39 -7.29 -10.64
N VAL A 386 10.52 -6.68 -11.46
CA VAL A 386 10.83 -5.65 -12.44
C VAL A 386 11.44 -4.45 -11.72
N ALA A 387 12.66 -4.07 -12.09
CA ALA A 387 13.29 -2.84 -11.65
C ALA A 387 12.59 -1.63 -12.30
N PRO A 388 12.18 -0.59 -11.55
CA PRO A 388 11.87 0.69 -12.15
C PRO A 388 13.16 1.45 -12.44
N SER A 389 13.27 1.91 -13.68
CA SER A 389 14.29 2.82 -14.20
C SER A 389 14.28 4.12 -13.39
N ALA A 390 15.41 4.48 -12.78
CA ALA A 390 15.62 5.77 -12.15
C ALA A 390 16.52 6.63 -13.04
N GLU A 391 15.90 7.37 -13.96
CA GLU A 391 16.41 8.63 -14.48
C GLU A 391 15.42 9.71 -14.04
N ASP A 392 15.77 10.48 -13.00
CA ASP A 392 15.37 11.89 -12.91
C ASP A 392 16.29 12.65 -11.94
N GLU A 393 17.21 13.41 -12.51
CA GLU A 393 18.02 14.40 -11.81
C GLU A 393 17.15 15.60 -11.44
N THR A 394 16.53 15.58 -10.26
CA THR A 394 15.96 16.82 -9.68
C THR A 394 16.94 17.48 -8.72
N VAL A 395 17.48 18.59 -9.20
CA VAL A 395 18.27 19.64 -8.56
C VAL A 395 17.84 19.93 -7.11
N ARG A 396 18.77 19.74 -6.15
CA ARG A 396 18.66 20.25 -4.78
C ARG A 396 18.81 21.78 -4.78
N GLN A 397 17.74 22.51 -4.48
CA GLN A 397 17.81 23.93 -4.12
C GLN A 397 18.26 24.11 -2.65
N PRO A 398 19.09 25.13 -2.32
CA PRO A 398 19.52 25.40 -0.95
C PRO A 398 18.46 26.18 -0.14
N ARG A 399 18.33 25.84 1.15
CA ARG A 399 17.48 26.53 2.14
C ARG A 399 17.99 27.96 2.43
N PRO A 400 17.11 28.96 2.61
CA PRO A 400 17.50 30.30 3.04
C PRO A 400 17.80 30.36 4.56
N PRO A 401 18.66 31.31 5.02
CA PRO A 401 19.05 31.42 6.42
C PRO A 401 17.98 32.08 7.30
N ALA A 402 17.93 31.65 8.56
CA ALA A 402 17.02 32.10 9.60
C ALA A 402 17.20 33.60 9.94
N ALA A 403 16.08 34.33 9.97
CA ALA A 403 16.02 35.71 10.42
C ALA A 403 16.22 35.79 11.95
N ARG A 404 17.16 36.64 12.37
CA ARG A 404 17.32 37.07 13.78
C ARG A 404 16.21 38.06 14.12
N GLY A 405 15.40 37.73 15.12
CA GLY A 405 14.47 38.66 15.76
C GLY A 405 15.20 39.68 16.63
N ARG A 406 14.64 40.88 16.70
CA ARG A 406 14.98 41.95 17.63
C ARG A 406 14.59 41.61 19.06
#